data_AF-A0A2T2VRM8-F1
#
_entry.id   AF-A0A2T2VRM8-F1
#
_cell.length_a   1.000
_cell.length_b   1.000
_cell.length_c   1.000
_cell.angle_alpha   90.00
_cell.angle_beta   90.00
_cell.angle_gamma   90.00
#
_symmetry.space_group_name_H-M   'P 1'
#
loop_
_entity.id
_entity.type
_entity.pdbx_description
1 polymer ?
#
loop_
_entity_poly.entity_id
_entity_poly.type
_entity_poly.pdbx_seq_one_letter_code
_entity_poly.pdbx_strand_id
1 'polypeptide(L)'
;MYGRWETGAKIDVAQRLMGQMLDSLQDIQAAGNFQLALRVYGHQKPVPPQDCSDTRLEVPFGKGNIYKIKRVLKSITPRGTTPIAGSLMKAANDFTPCEDCRNIIILITDGVEACDGDPCIVSKRLQKEGIVLKPFVIGIGLDEDFKSSFECVGTYFDAADENTFKNVLGVVISQALDNTTAQINLLDIHGKPTETDVPVLLYDHTSGKIKENIIHTLNYKGLPDTLVLDPLIVYDMVVHTIPPVRVDSIVIHSGAHTHIGASTPQGELVLKASPRIAKNIACIIKPQNQETILHVQDFGTSQSYLSGTYDLEILTLPRIIQKGIHIKASASTTIAVPPPGMVTIQTGVSGYGAVFVQRETGYEWVVDLSESSERQVFQLQPGQYKVVFRSKFAQETGYSKNKEFRVSPGSSTIVKIN
;
A
#
# COMPACT_ATOMS: atom_id res chain seq x y z
N MET A 1 41.76 -3.67 -10.85
CA MET A 1 41.85 -5.01 -11.51
C MET A 1 43.26 -5.59 -11.71
N TYR A 2 44.36 -4.83 -11.55
CA TYR A 2 45.74 -5.36 -11.65
C TYR A 2 46.27 -6.03 -10.38
N GLY A 3 45.55 -5.95 -9.26
CA GLY A 3 45.93 -6.62 -8.01
C GLY A 3 45.83 -8.15 -8.12
N ARG A 4 46.43 -8.86 -7.16
CA ARG A 4 46.24 -10.32 -7.02
C ARG A 4 45.04 -10.63 -6.14
N TRP A 5 44.32 -11.70 -6.47
CA TRP A 5 43.25 -12.26 -5.65
C TRP A 5 43.29 -13.77 -5.78
N GLU A 6 43.38 -14.46 -4.64
CA GLU A 6 43.57 -15.90 -4.50
C GLU A 6 44.56 -16.50 -5.52
N THR A 7 44.04 -17.12 -6.58
CA THR A 7 44.80 -17.96 -7.51
C THR A 7 45.45 -17.20 -8.67
N GLY A 8 45.22 -15.87 -8.81
CA GLY A 8 45.66 -15.13 -10.01
C GLY A 8 45.56 -13.61 -9.92
N ALA A 9 45.68 -12.93 -11.05
CA ALA A 9 45.33 -11.51 -11.13
C ALA A 9 43.81 -11.35 -11.04
N LYS A 10 43.33 -10.29 -10.39
CA LYS A 10 41.88 -10.01 -10.20
C LYS A 10 41.12 -10.06 -11.52
N ILE A 11 41.70 -9.54 -12.61
CA ILE A 11 41.11 -9.61 -13.95
C ILE A 11 40.96 -11.05 -14.46
N ASP A 12 41.96 -11.91 -14.28
CA ASP A 12 41.92 -13.29 -14.76
C ASP A 12 40.86 -14.10 -14.01
N VAL A 13 40.77 -13.85 -12.70
CA VAL A 13 39.73 -14.47 -11.86
C VAL A 13 38.35 -13.95 -12.26
N ALA A 14 38.17 -12.64 -12.42
CA ALA A 14 36.91 -12.06 -12.88
C ALA A 14 36.49 -12.59 -14.26
N GLN A 15 37.42 -12.70 -15.23
CA GLN A 15 37.16 -13.28 -16.55
C GLN A 15 36.77 -14.76 -16.46
N ARG A 16 37.45 -15.55 -15.62
CA ARG A 16 37.13 -16.97 -15.42
C ARG A 16 35.76 -17.15 -14.78
N LEU A 17 35.46 -16.41 -13.72
CA LEU A 17 34.19 -16.48 -13.01
C LEU A 17 33.02 -16.02 -13.89
N MET A 18 33.20 -14.93 -14.63
CA MET A 18 32.24 -14.49 -15.66
C MET A 18 32.07 -15.54 -16.76
N GLY A 19 33.16 -16.21 -17.17
CA GLY A 19 33.12 -17.31 -18.11
C GLY A 19 32.24 -18.47 -17.62
N GLN A 20 32.38 -18.86 -16.35
CA GLN A 20 31.60 -19.92 -15.71
C GLN A 20 30.12 -19.52 -15.54
N MET A 21 29.85 -18.28 -15.13
CA MET A 21 28.50 -17.72 -15.09
C MET A 21 27.81 -17.85 -16.45
N LEU A 22 28.49 -17.40 -17.50
CA LEU A 22 27.98 -17.47 -18.86
C LEU A 22 27.79 -18.91 -19.34
N ASP A 23 28.49 -19.91 -18.78
CA ASP A 23 28.20 -21.32 -19.05
C ASP A 23 26.90 -21.77 -18.37
N SER A 24 26.71 -21.44 -17.09
CA SER A 24 25.47 -21.76 -16.36
C SER A 24 24.21 -21.14 -16.96
N LEU A 25 24.35 -20.04 -17.71
CA LEU A 25 23.25 -19.37 -18.40
C LEU A 25 22.92 -19.95 -19.78
N GLN A 26 23.68 -20.92 -20.30
CA GLN A 26 23.45 -21.48 -21.64
C GLN A 26 22.09 -22.19 -21.76
N ASP A 27 21.73 -22.99 -20.76
CA ASP A 27 20.46 -23.73 -20.74
C ASP A 27 19.26 -22.77 -20.71
N ILE A 28 19.40 -21.66 -19.99
CA ILE A 28 18.39 -20.60 -19.89
C ILE A 28 18.28 -19.81 -21.20
N GLN A 29 19.42 -19.50 -21.83
CA GLN A 29 19.43 -18.83 -23.13
C GLN A 29 18.74 -19.69 -24.21
N ALA A 30 18.83 -21.02 -24.11
CA ALA A 30 18.16 -21.95 -25.02
C ALA A 30 16.62 -21.92 -24.88
N ALA A 31 16.09 -21.54 -23.72
CA ALA A 31 14.66 -21.36 -23.48
C ALA A 31 14.06 -20.10 -24.15
N GLY A 32 14.90 -19.21 -24.70
CA GLY A 32 14.48 -18.15 -25.63
C GLY A 32 14.02 -16.82 -25.04
N ASN A 33 13.78 -16.75 -23.73
CA ASN A 33 13.24 -15.57 -23.02
C ASN A 33 14.31 -14.76 -22.27
N PHE A 34 15.58 -14.88 -22.68
CA PHE A 34 16.71 -14.28 -21.97
C PHE A 34 17.69 -13.63 -22.95
N GLN A 35 18.11 -12.39 -22.64
CA GLN A 35 19.07 -11.62 -23.44
C GLN A 35 20.17 -11.05 -22.55
N LEU A 36 21.38 -10.97 -23.11
CA LEU A 36 22.56 -10.47 -22.41
C LEU A 36 23.27 -9.40 -23.22
N ALA A 37 23.83 -8.43 -22.52
CA ALA A 37 24.74 -7.43 -23.01
C ALA A 37 25.98 -7.36 -22.13
N LEU A 38 27.07 -6.79 -22.65
CA LEU A 38 28.29 -6.51 -21.89
C LEU A 38 28.69 -5.05 -22.11
N ARG A 39 28.63 -4.27 -21.03
CA ARG A 39 29.26 -2.96 -20.94
C ARG A 39 30.49 -3.06 -20.04
N VAL A 40 31.56 -2.39 -20.44
CA VAL A 40 32.86 -2.42 -19.77
C VAL A 40 33.31 -0.99 -19.55
N TYR A 41 33.94 -0.72 -18.41
CA TYR A 41 34.54 0.57 -18.09
C TYR A 41 36.03 0.42 -17.79
N GLY A 42 36.79 1.50 -17.98
CA GLY A 42 38.21 1.56 -17.62
C GLY A 42 39.13 0.66 -18.46
N HIS A 43 38.69 0.20 -19.64
CA HIS A 43 39.48 -0.66 -20.53
C HIS A 43 39.99 0.06 -21.78
N GLN A 44 39.52 1.27 -22.08
CA GLN A 44 39.85 1.93 -23.34
C GLN A 44 41.11 2.80 -23.22
N LYS A 45 41.29 3.50 -22.10
CA LYS A 45 42.37 4.49 -21.94
C LYS A 45 43.25 4.22 -20.72
N PRO A 46 44.57 4.46 -20.82
CA PRO A 46 45.46 4.37 -19.67
C PRO A 46 45.26 5.57 -18.73
N VAL A 47 45.49 5.37 -17.43
CA VAL A 47 45.61 6.44 -16.43
C VAL A 47 47.10 6.64 -16.10
N PRO A 48 47.61 7.89 -16.00
CA PRO A 48 46.95 9.20 -16.21
C PRO A 48 46.89 9.66 -17.69
N PRO A 49 45.97 10.59 -18.06
CA PRO A 49 44.98 11.27 -17.21
C PRO A 49 43.72 10.44 -16.94
N GLN A 50 42.98 10.82 -15.90
CA GLN A 50 41.71 10.21 -15.55
C GLN A 50 40.64 10.51 -16.61
N ASP A 51 39.90 9.49 -17.06
CA ASP A 51 38.80 9.65 -18.02
C ASP A 51 37.50 9.05 -17.50
N CYS A 52 36.61 9.92 -17.03
CA CYS A 52 35.29 9.55 -16.51
C CYS A 52 34.26 9.17 -17.58
N SER A 53 34.64 9.26 -18.86
CA SER A 53 33.81 8.83 -19.99
C SER A 53 34.16 7.42 -20.48
N ASP A 54 35.21 6.78 -19.95
CA ASP A 54 35.71 5.44 -20.32
C ASP A 54 34.73 4.33 -19.92
N THR A 55 33.68 4.18 -20.73
CA THR A 55 32.67 3.13 -20.61
C THR A 55 32.00 2.88 -21.95
N ARG A 56 31.98 1.61 -22.38
CA ARG A 56 31.50 1.20 -23.71
C ARG A 56 30.67 -0.07 -23.65
N LEU A 57 29.56 -0.07 -24.39
CA LEU A 57 28.79 -1.25 -24.70
C LEU A 57 29.57 -2.08 -25.74
N GLU A 58 30.27 -3.10 -25.27
CA GLU A 58 31.10 -3.96 -26.10
C GLU A 58 30.26 -5.01 -26.83
N VAL A 59 29.23 -5.52 -26.15
CA VAL A 59 28.26 -6.44 -26.75
C VAL A 59 26.86 -5.91 -26.44
N PRO A 60 26.10 -5.44 -27.45
CA PRO A 60 24.71 -5.01 -27.25
C PRO A 60 23.79 -6.20 -26.98
N PHE A 61 22.61 -5.95 -26.41
CA PHE A 61 21.60 -7.00 -26.17
C PHE A 61 21.27 -7.78 -27.44
N GLY A 62 21.09 -9.09 -27.30
CA GLY A 62 20.82 -9.98 -28.42
C GLY A 62 20.75 -11.44 -27.98
N LYS A 63 20.11 -12.25 -28.83
CA LYS A 63 20.02 -13.71 -28.66
C LYS A 63 21.37 -14.35 -28.95
N GLY A 64 21.75 -15.38 -28.20
CA GLY A 64 22.98 -16.14 -28.47
C GLY A 64 24.27 -15.41 -28.11
N ASN A 65 24.21 -14.37 -27.26
CA ASN A 65 25.34 -13.49 -27.01
C ASN A 65 26.42 -14.07 -26.09
N ILE A 66 26.15 -15.14 -25.34
CA ILE A 66 27.10 -15.77 -24.42
C ILE A 66 28.49 -15.97 -25.06
N TYR A 67 28.56 -16.53 -26.27
CA TYR A 67 29.83 -16.78 -26.94
C TYR A 67 30.56 -15.48 -27.35
N LYS A 68 29.82 -14.46 -27.81
CA LYS A 68 30.39 -13.15 -28.16
C LYS A 68 30.95 -12.44 -26.93
N ILE A 69 30.19 -12.45 -25.83
CA ILE A 69 30.60 -11.89 -24.54
C ILE A 69 31.87 -12.57 -24.06
N LYS A 70 31.94 -13.90 -24.08
CA LYS A 70 33.15 -14.66 -23.70
C LYS A 70 34.37 -14.27 -24.54
N ARG A 71 34.20 -14.09 -25.84
CA ARG A 71 35.30 -13.68 -26.73
C ARG A 71 35.80 -12.29 -26.37
N VAL A 72 34.90 -11.33 -26.15
CA VAL A 72 35.29 -9.97 -25.78
C VAL A 72 35.94 -9.94 -24.40
N LEU A 73 35.38 -10.65 -23.41
CA LEU A 73 35.95 -10.76 -22.07
C LEU A 73 37.42 -11.19 -22.09
N LYS A 74 37.77 -12.20 -22.89
CA LYS A 74 39.16 -12.68 -23.03
C LYS A 74 40.13 -11.66 -23.65
N SER A 75 39.62 -10.68 -24.40
CA SER A 75 40.42 -9.62 -25.03
C SER A 75 40.56 -8.35 -24.18
N ILE A 76 39.77 -8.22 -23.12
CA ILE A 76 39.78 -7.02 -22.28
C ILE A 76 41.04 -7.02 -21.41
N THR A 77 41.70 -5.86 -21.38
CA THR A 77 42.79 -5.57 -20.45
C THR A 77 42.38 -4.35 -19.62
N PRO A 78 42.56 -4.38 -18.29
CA PRO A 78 42.28 -3.21 -17.46
C PRO A 78 43.32 -2.13 -17.79
N ARG A 79 42.90 -0.87 -17.99
CA ARG A 79 43.82 0.21 -18.38
C ARG A 79 43.66 1.48 -17.55
N GLY A 80 42.44 1.79 -17.13
CA GLY A 80 42.04 3.14 -16.78
C GLY A 80 41.21 3.28 -15.50
N THR A 81 40.34 4.29 -15.54
CA THR A 81 39.54 4.82 -14.41
C THR A 81 38.31 3.94 -14.11
N THR A 82 37.72 4.07 -12.91
CA THR A 82 36.47 3.40 -12.48
C THR A 82 35.25 4.35 -12.48
N PRO A 83 34.65 4.72 -13.64
CA PRO A 83 33.45 5.55 -13.71
C PRO A 83 32.16 4.74 -13.50
N ILE A 84 31.86 4.33 -12.26
CA ILE A 84 30.76 3.40 -11.96
C ILE A 84 29.40 4.08 -12.21
N ALA A 85 29.15 5.25 -11.63
CA ALA A 85 27.91 6.02 -11.74
C ALA A 85 27.60 6.38 -13.21
N GLY A 86 28.61 6.83 -13.95
CA GLY A 86 28.49 7.10 -15.39
C GLY A 86 28.17 5.85 -16.21
N SER A 87 28.77 4.71 -15.85
CA SER A 87 28.51 3.43 -16.51
C SER A 87 27.11 2.91 -16.23
N LEU A 88 26.63 3.02 -15.00
CA LEU A 88 25.28 2.62 -14.59
C LEU A 88 24.20 3.45 -15.31
N MET A 89 24.39 4.77 -15.42
CA MET A 89 23.47 5.62 -16.18
C MET A 89 23.44 5.27 -17.67
N LYS A 90 24.59 4.94 -18.28
CA LYS A 90 24.61 4.49 -19.67
C LYS A 90 24.01 3.09 -19.83
N ALA A 91 24.23 2.19 -18.88
CA ALA A 91 23.65 0.85 -18.87
C ALA A 91 22.11 0.88 -18.84
N ALA A 92 21.52 1.84 -18.12
CA ALA A 92 20.07 2.07 -18.14
C ALA A 92 19.53 2.27 -19.57
N ASN A 93 20.27 3.00 -20.40
CA ASN A 93 19.90 3.30 -21.79
C ASN A 93 20.24 2.16 -22.77
N ASP A 94 20.98 1.15 -22.33
CA ASP A 94 21.30 0.00 -23.18
C ASP A 94 20.14 -0.99 -23.24
N PHE A 95 19.22 -0.98 -22.26
CA PHE A 95 18.03 -1.82 -22.27
C PHE A 95 17.12 -1.44 -23.45
N THR A 96 16.68 -2.46 -24.19
CA THR A 96 15.71 -2.27 -25.26
C THR A 96 14.31 -2.10 -24.68
N PRO A 97 13.47 -1.20 -25.22
CA PRO A 97 12.07 -1.07 -24.79
C PRO A 97 11.35 -2.42 -24.85
N CYS A 98 10.71 -2.78 -23.74
CA CYS A 98 9.99 -4.03 -23.58
C CYS A 98 8.95 -3.84 -22.47
N GLU A 99 7.71 -4.26 -22.73
CA GLU A 99 6.60 -4.07 -21.78
C GLU A 99 6.71 -5.04 -20.58
N ASP A 100 7.09 -6.29 -20.81
CA ASP A 100 7.14 -7.35 -19.78
C ASP A 100 8.56 -7.90 -19.54
N CYS A 101 9.59 -7.06 -19.65
CA CYS A 101 10.98 -7.47 -19.39
C CYS A 101 11.44 -7.07 -17.99
N ARG A 102 12.15 -8.00 -17.34
CA ARG A 102 12.96 -7.70 -16.17
C ARG A 102 14.31 -7.17 -16.60
N ASN A 103 14.58 -5.91 -16.27
CA ASN A 103 15.88 -5.28 -16.52
C ASN A 103 16.75 -5.41 -15.27
N ILE A 104 17.86 -6.14 -15.41
CA ILE A 104 18.78 -6.42 -14.30
C ILE A 104 20.19 -6.00 -14.70
N ILE A 105 20.82 -5.20 -13.86
CA ILE A 105 22.24 -4.82 -13.97
C ILE A 105 23.00 -5.57 -12.89
N ILE A 106 23.96 -6.39 -13.31
CA ILE A 106 24.94 -7.01 -12.42
C ILE A 106 26.23 -6.19 -12.54
N LEU A 107 26.53 -5.39 -11.53
CA LEU A 107 27.75 -4.58 -11.49
C LEU A 107 28.87 -5.42 -10.89
N ILE A 108 29.99 -5.59 -11.59
CA ILE A 108 31.19 -6.22 -11.05
C ILE A 108 32.28 -5.16 -10.96
N THR A 109 32.81 -4.95 -9.76
CA THR A 109 33.87 -3.96 -9.49
C THR A 109 34.87 -4.49 -8.48
N ASP A 110 36.12 -4.02 -8.56
CA ASP A 110 37.16 -4.27 -7.55
C ASP A 110 37.69 -3.00 -6.90
N GLY A 111 36.98 -1.87 -7.07
CA GLY A 111 37.31 -0.59 -6.49
C GLY A 111 36.11 0.32 -6.28
N VAL A 112 36.36 1.45 -5.62
CA VAL A 112 35.42 2.57 -5.47
C VAL A 112 35.27 3.35 -6.77
N GLU A 113 34.21 4.13 -6.85
CA GLU A 113 34.07 5.18 -7.84
C GLU A 113 35.29 6.12 -7.78
N ALA A 114 35.93 6.37 -8.93
CA ALA A 114 37.05 7.31 -9.03
C ALA A 114 36.63 8.67 -9.61
N CYS A 115 35.43 8.78 -10.17
CA CYS A 115 34.88 10.01 -10.73
C CYS A 115 33.83 10.58 -9.76
N ASP A 116 33.64 11.89 -9.67
CA ASP A 116 32.78 12.52 -8.63
C ASP A 116 31.26 12.21 -8.72
N GLY A 117 30.86 11.09 -9.30
CA GLY A 117 29.48 10.57 -9.30
C GLY A 117 29.14 9.82 -8.01
N ASP A 118 27.85 9.81 -7.68
CA ASP A 118 27.31 9.10 -6.52
C ASP A 118 26.54 7.83 -6.98
N PRO A 119 27.08 6.63 -6.75
CA PRO A 119 26.40 5.36 -7.08
C PRO A 119 25.05 5.18 -6.36
N CYS A 120 24.87 5.73 -5.16
CA CYS A 120 23.62 5.66 -4.41
C CYS A 120 22.49 6.39 -5.15
N ILE A 121 22.76 7.60 -5.64
CA ILE A 121 21.78 8.43 -6.36
C ILE A 121 21.38 7.71 -7.66
N VAL A 122 22.36 7.17 -8.38
CA VAL A 122 22.09 6.42 -9.62
C VAL A 122 21.29 5.15 -9.34
N SER A 123 21.62 4.40 -8.28
CA SER A 123 20.85 3.21 -7.90
C SER A 123 19.39 3.53 -7.60
N LYS A 124 19.12 4.56 -6.79
CA LYS A 124 17.74 5.00 -6.49
C LYS A 124 16.97 5.38 -7.76
N ARG A 125 17.64 5.99 -8.73
CA ARG A 125 17.03 6.32 -10.02
C ARG A 125 16.69 5.06 -10.83
N LEU A 126 17.64 4.12 -10.95
CA LEU A 126 17.42 2.85 -11.65
C LEU A 126 16.24 2.08 -11.05
N GLN A 127 16.17 2.00 -9.72
CA GLN A 127 15.07 1.32 -9.02
C GLN A 127 13.70 1.97 -9.31
N LYS A 128 13.63 3.32 -9.38
CA LYS A 128 12.40 4.03 -9.79
C LYS A 128 11.98 3.74 -11.23
N GLU A 129 12.96 3.52 -12.10
CA GLU A 129 12.76 3.11 -13.50
C GLU A 129 12.42 1.61 -13.63
N GLY A 130 12.42 0.85 -12.52
CA GLY A 130 12.12 -0.58 -12.50
C GLY A 130 13.31 -1.47 -12.87
N ILE A 131 14.52 -0.92 -12.86
CA ILE A 131 15.77 -1.63 -13.14
C ILE A 131 16.39 -2.10 -11.83
N VAL A 132 16.62 -3.41 -11.71
CA VAL A 132 17.24 -4.02 -10.52
C VAL A 132 18.76 -3.94 -10.63
N LEU A 133 19.42 -3.34 -9.65
CA LEU A 133 20.88 -3.27 -9.56
C LEU A 133 21.39 -4.26 -8.50
N LYS A 134 22.32 -5.14 -8.91
CA LYS A 134 23.00 -6.10 -8.04
C LYS A 134 24.51 -5.87 -8.08
N PRO A 135 25.09 -5.16 -7.09
CA PRO A 135 26.52 -4.91 -7.02
C PRO A 135 27.29 -6.13 -6.47
N PHE A 136 28.36 -6.51 -7.17
CA PHE A 136 29.33 -7.54 -6.80
C PHE A 136 30.71 -6.90 -6.70
N VAL A 137 31.33 -7.07 -5.54
CA VAL A 137 32.60 -6.43 -5.22
C VAL A 137 33.65 -7.51 -5.00
N ILE A 138 34.77 -7.43 -5.74
CA ILE A 138 35.82 -8.46 -5.76
C ILE A 138 37.06 -8.01 -4.97
N GLY A 139 37.37 -8.76 -3.91
CA GLY A 139 38.65 -8.70 -3.21
C GLY A 139 38.97 -7.34 -2.58
N ILE A 140 37.96 -6.68 -1.99
CA ILE A 140 38.14 -5.38 -1.32
C ILE A 140 38.31 -5.53 0.20
N GLY A 141 37.89 -6.64 0.82
CA GLY A 141 38.30 -7.02 2.18
C GLY A 141 37.99 -5.98 3.27
N LEU A 142 36.96 -6.24 4.06
CA LEU A 142 36.78 -5.74 5.44
C LEU A 142 36.92 -4.22 5.73
N ASP A 143 36.98 -3.33 4.74
CA ASP A 143 36.95 -1.88 4.98
C ASP A 143 35.51 -1.42 5.29
N GLU A 144 35.22 -1.04 6.53
CA GLU A 144 33.87 -0.66 6.98
C GLU A 144 33.34 0.59 6.25
N ASP A 145 34.21 1.55 5.93
CA ASP A 145 33.86 2.77 5.18
C ASP A 145 33.39 2.47 3.75
N PHE A 146 33.85 1.35 3.17
CA PHE A 146 33.42 0.89 1.87
C PHE A 146 32.03 0.24 1.93
N LYS A 147 31.74 -0.51 3.00
CA LYS A 147 30.44 -1.17 3.19
C LYS A 147 29.31 -0.16 3.24
N SER A 148 29.46 0.90 4.05
CA SER A 148 28.46 1.97 4.15
C SER A 148 28.23 2.70 2.82
N SER A 149 29.28 2.84 2.01
CA SER A 149 29.23 3.53 0.72
C SER A 149 28.49 2.74 -0.37
N PHE A 150 28.35 1.42 -0.22
CA PHE A 150 27.67 0.55 -1.19
C PHE A 150 26.35 -0.07 -0.69
N GLU A 151 26.05 0.00 0.61
CA GLU A 151 24.75 -0.39 1.17
C GLU A 151 23.57 0.32 0.49
N CYS A 152 23.74 1.59 0.15
CA CYS A 152 22.74 2.39 -0.54
C CYS A 152 22.49 1.96 -2.00
N VAL A 153 23.43 1.22 -2.61
CA VAL A 153 23.41 0.83 -4.03
C VAL A 153 22.57 -0.44 -4.22
N GLY A 154 22.48 -1.29 -3.19
CA GLY A 154 21.69 -2.51 -3.15
C GLY A 154 22.33 -3.56 -2.23
N THR A 155 21.78 -4.77 -2.25
CA THR A 155 22.42 -5.93 -1.60
C THR A 155 23.75 -6.20 -2.29
N TYR A 156 24.86 -5.77 -1.70
CA TYR A 156 26.19 -6.06 -2.21
C TYR A 156 26.69 -7.40 -1.70
N PHE A 157 27.47 -8.08 -2.52
CA PHE A 157 28.09 -9.34 -2.17
C PHE A 157 29.60 -9.19 -2.18
N ASP A 158 30.21 -9.40 -1.01
CA ASP A 158 31.66 -9.49 -0.88
C ASP A 158 32.10 -10.90 -1.25
N ALA A 159 32.69 -11.01 -2.44
CA ALA A 159 33.36 -12.24 -2.84
C ALA A 159 34.74 -12.27 -2.19
N ALA A 160 34.78 -12.72 -0.93
CA ALA A 160 36.03 -12.99 -0.23
C ALA A 160 36.84 -14.09 -0.94
N ASP A 161 36.13 -15.10 -1.46
CA ASP A 161 36.67 -16.25 -2.18
C ASP A 161 35.83 -16.63 -3.42
N GLU A 162 36.43 -17.41 -4.32
CA GLU A 162 35.80 -17.83 -5.57
C GLU A 162 34.55 -18.70 -5.41
N ASN A 163 34.43 -19.48 -4.34
CA ASN A 163 33.27 -20.35 -4.13
C ASN A 163 32.07 -19.55 -3.63
N THR A 164 32.29 -18.59 -2.73
CA THR A 164 31.27 -17.64 -2.30
C THR A 164 30.71 -16.87 -3.49
N PHE A 165 31.57 -16.40 -4.42
CA PHE A 165 31.11 -15.76 -5.65
C PHE A 165 30.19 -16.67 -6.48
N LYS A 166 30.58 -17.93 -6.71
CA LYS A 166 29.76 -18.88 -7.48
C LYS A 166 28.38 -19.12 -6.84
N ASN A 167 28.35 -19.33 -5.52
CA ASN A 167 27.11 -19.60 -4.80
C ASN A 167 26.15 -18.40 -4.86
N VAL A 168 26.66 -17.21 -4.56
CA VAL A 168 25.87 -15.98 -4.59
C VAL A 168 25.36 -15.68 -6.00
N LEU A 169 26.21 -15.83 -7.01
CA LEU A 169 25.82 -15.56 -8.39
C LEU A 169 24.76 -16.56 -8.87
N GLY A 170 24.86 -17.82 -8.47
CA GLY A 170 23.81 -18.81 -8.66
C GLY A 170 22.48 -18.37 -8.04
N VAL A 171 22.50 -17.85 -6.81
CA VAL A 171 21.31 -17.30 -6.14
C VAL A 171 20.71 -16.11 -6.91
N VAL A 172 21.53 -15.17 -7.39
CA VAL A 172 21.05 -14.02 -8.16
C VAL A 172 20.45 -14.44 -9.51
N ILE A 173 21.05 -15.43 -10.17
CA ILE A 173 20.51 -16.01 -11.42
C ILE A 173 19.18 -16.71 -11.15
N SER A 174 19.09 -17.53 -10.11
CA SER A 174 17.82 -18.16 -9.70
C SER A 174 16.77 -17.11 -9.34
N GLN A 175 17.11 -16.08 -8.57
CA GLN A 175 16.19 -14.97 -8.25
C GLN A 175 15.71 -14.22 -9.49
N ALA A 176 16.57 -14.05 -10.49
CA ALA A 176 16.24 -13.35 -11.73
C ALA A 176 15.28 -14.15 -12.64
N LEU A 177 15.31 -15.47 -12.55
CA LEU A 177 14.66 -16.37 -13.50
C LEU A 177 13.48 -17.13 -12.90
N ASP A 178 13.54 -17.44 -11.62
CA ASP A 178 12.51 -18.19 -10.91
C ASP A 178 11.51 -17.20 -10.34
N ASN A 179 10.26 -17.30 -10.79
CA ASN A 179 9.19 -16.72 -10.02
C ASN A 179 8.96 -17.56 -8.77
N THR A 180 8.82 -16.88 -7.65
CA THR A 180 8.53 -17.52 -6.37
C THR A 180 7.04 -17.53 -6.11
N THR A 181 6.58 -18.56 -5.41
CA THR A 181 5.20 -18.62 -4.98
C THR A 181 5.04 -18.01 -3.60
N ALA A 182 3.94 -17.31 -3.39
CA ALA A 182 3.53 -16.81 -2.10
C ALA A 182 2.04 -17.07 -1.89
N GLN A 183 1.60 -17.04 -0.65
CA GLN A 183 0.18 -16.98 -0.32
C GLN A 183 -0.05 -15.90 0.73
N ILE A 184 -1.23 -15.29 0.69
CA ILE A 184 -1.66 -14.29 1.66
C ILE A 184 -2.62 -14.98 2.63
N ASN A 185 -2.35 -14.82 3.92
CA ASN A 185 -3.11 -15.38 5.02
C ASN A 185 -3.73 -14.23 5.81
N LEU A 186 -5.02 -13.98 5.59
CA LEU A 186 -5.78 -13.02 6.38
C LEU A 186 -6.26 -13.71 7.67
N LEU A 187 -5.74 -13.24 8.80
CA LEU A 187 -5.86 -13.91 10.11
C LEU A 187 -7.02 -13.36 10.93
N ASP A 188 -7.80 -14.27 11.52
CA ASP A 188 -8.87 -13.95 12.47
C ASP A 188 -8.33 -13.61 13.88
N ILE A 189 -9.22 -13.43 14.86
CA ILE A 189 -8.87 -13.17 16.27
C ILE A 189 -8.09 -14.30 16.94
N HIS A 190 -8.13 -15.51 16.37
CA HIS A 190 -7.44 -16.70 16.87
C HIS A 190 -6.13 -16.95 16.12
N GLY A 191 -5.75 -16.08 15.19
CA GLY A 191 -4.56 -16.23 14.36
C GLY A 191 -4.72 -17.28 13.25
N LYS A 192 -5.95 -17.67 12.90
CA LYS A 192 -6.23 -18.64 11.83
C LYS A 192 -6.54 -17.93 10.51
N PRO A 193 -6.08 -18.47 9.36
CA PRO A 193 -6.28 -17.86 8.05
C PRO A 193 -7.69 -18.12 7.51
N THR A 194 -8.71 -17.52 8.13
CA THR A 194 -10.12 -17.74 7.78
C THR A 194 -10.82 -16.51 7.21
N GLU A 195 -10.17 -15.35 7.26
CA GLU A 195 -10.70 -14.11 6.71
C GLU A 195 -10.54 -14.10 5.18
N THR A 196 -11.51 -13.53 4.46
CA THR A 196 -11.57 -13.59 3.00
C THR A 196 -12.41 -12.46 2.41
N ASP A 197 -12.45 -12.36 1.09
CA ASP A 197 -13.29 -11.47 0.29
C ASP A 197 -13.00 -9.99 0.51
N VAL A 198 -11.74 -9.69 0.87
CA VAL A 198 -11.23 -8.33 1.07
C VAL A 198 -10.28 -7.97 -0.08
N PRO A 199 -10.37 -6.75 -0.64
CA PRO A 199 -9.38 -6.27 -1.61
C PRO A 199 -8.00 -6.14 -0.97
N VAL A 200 -6.98 -6.64 -1.65
CA VAL A 200 -5.57 -6.55 -1.27
C VAL A 200 -4.77 -5.92 -2.40
N LEU A 201 -3.99 -4.90 -2.06
CA LEU A 201 -3.05 -4.25 -2.97
C LEU A 201 -1.62 -4.52 -2.49
N LEU A 202 -0.77 -5.00 -3.40
CA LEU A 202 0.67 -5.11 -3.18
C LEU A 202 1.39 -4.00 -3.94
N TYR A 203 2.25 -3.29 -3.23
CA TYR A 203 3.07 -2.20 -3.75
C TYR A 203 4.52 -2.63 -3.73
N ASP A 204 5.30 -2.13 -4.69
CA ASP A 204 6.75 -2.11 -4.58
C ASP A 204 7.16 -1.08 -3.53
N HIS A 205 7.85 -1.54 -2.48
CA HIS A 205 8.27 -0.73 -1.34
C HIS A 205 9.14 0.48 -1.75
N THR A 206 9.93 0.33 -2.81
CA THR A 206 10.86 1.39 -3.25
C THR A 206 10.20 2.36 -4.22
N SER A 207 9.48 1.84 -5.22
CA SER A 207 8.89 2.68 -6.26
C SER A 207 7.49 3.20 -5.92
N GLY A 208 6.81 2.59 -4.95
CA GLY A 208 5.42 2.89 -4.57
C GLY A 208 4.39 2.48 -5.62
N LYS A 209 4.80 1.79 -6.69
CA LYS A 209 3.90 1.34 -7.77
C LYS A 209 3.14 0.10 -7.32
N ILE A 210 1.86 0.03 -7.69
CA ILE A 210 1.04 -1.17 -7.51
C ILE A 210 1.60 -2.28 -8.41
N LYS A 211 1.86 -3.44 -7.82
CA LYS A 211 2.31 -4.65 -8.50
C LYS A 211 1.19 -5.65 -8.66
N GLU A 212 0.36 -5.82 -7.62
CA GLU A 212 -0.80 -6.72 -7.65
C GLU A 212 -2.03 -6.04 -7.07
N ASN A 213 -3.19 -6.36 -7.62
CA ASN A 213 -4.49 -5.89 -7.16
C ASN A 213 -5.54 -7.01 -7.22
N ILE A 214 -5.81 -7.62 -6.07
CA ILE A 214 -6.63 -8.83 -6.01
C ILE A 214 -7.76 -8.68 -4.99
N ILE A 215 -8.77 -9.53 -5.11
CA ILE A 215 -9.71 -9.81 -4.02
C ILE A 215 -9.26 -11.14 -3.42
N HIS A 216 -8.92 -11.13 -2.13
CA HIS A 216 -8.50 -12.35 -1.46
C HIS A 216 -9.66 -13.35 -1.43
N THR A 217 -9.39 -14.62 -1.70
CA THR A 217 -10.39 -15.70 -1.62
C THR A 217 -9.82 -16.96 -0.97
N LEU A 218 -10.70 -17.84 -0.50
CA LEU A 218 -10.37 -19.17 0.01
C LEU A 218 -11.06 -20.24 -0.84
N ASN A 219 -10.34 -21.30 -1.17
CA ASN A 219 -10.92 -22.44 -1.88
C ASN A 219 -11.81 -23.31 -0.96
N TYR A 220 -12.41 -24.37 -1.52
CA TYR A 220 -13.29 -25.29 -0.78
C TYR A 220 -12.64 -26.03 0.40
N LYS A 221 -11.30 -26.00 0.51
CA LYS A 221 -10.55 -26.55 1.65
C LYS A 221 -10.17 -25.49 2.68
N GLY A 222 -10.59 -24.23 2.50
CA GLY A 222 -10.22 -23.11 3.36
C GLY A 222 -8.76 -22.67 3.18
N LEU A 223 -8.17 -22.91 2.01
CA LEU A 223 -6.80 -22.49 1.70
C LEU A 223 -6.81 -21.31 0.72
N PRO A 224 -5.93 -20.31 0.91
CA PRO A 224 -5.80 -19.18 0.00
C PRO A 224 -5.12 -19.59 -1.31
N ASP A 225 -5.25 -18.73 -2.31
CA ASP A 225 -4.61 -18.92 -3.61
C ASP A 225 -3.08 -18.76 -3.53
N THR A 226 -2.40 -19.44 -4.46
CA THR A 226 -0.96 -19.30 -4.66
C THR A 226 -0.69 -18.20 -5.67
N LEU A 227 -0.07 -17.12 -5.21
CA LEU A 227 0.37 -15.99 -5.99
C LEU A 227 1.79 -16.21 -6.48
N VAL A 228 2.12 -15.63 -7.63
CA VAL A 228 3.45 -15.68 -8.22
C VAL A 228 4.08 -14.29 -8.05
N LEU A 229 5.01 -14.14 -7.12
CA LEU A 229 5.64 -12.87 -6.77
C LEU A 229 7.12 -12.86 -7.16
N ASP A 230 7.64 -11.67 -7.43
CA ASP A 230 9.04 -11.44 -7.84
C ASP A 230 9.95 -11.36 -6.59
N PRO A 231 10.91 -12.29 -6.42
CA PRO A 231 11.79 -12.29 -5.25
C PRO A 231 12.81 -11.14 -5.22
N LEU A 232 12.94 -10.38 -6.31
CA LEU A 232 13.82 -9.21 -6.36
C LEU A 232 13.16 -7.94 -5.81
N ILE A 233 11.85 -7.97 -5.57
CA ILE A 233 11.07 -6.82 -5.10
C ILE A 233 10.73 -7.01 -3.62
N VAL A 234 10.92 -5.94 -2.85
CA VAL A 234 10.36 -5.84 -1.49
C VAL A 234 8.96 -5.25 -1.61
N TYR A 235 7.97 -5.88 -1.00
CA TYR A 235 6.57 -5.49 -1.13
C TYR A 235 6.03 -4.82 0.13
N ASP A 236 5.12 -3.85 -0.05
CA ASP A 236 4.21 -3.41 1.00
C ASP A 236 2.79 -3.88 0.64
N MET A 237 2.07 -4.43 1.60
CA MET A 237 0.71 -4.93 1.41
C MET A 237 -0.28 -4.05 2.15
N VAL A 238 -1.38 -3.69 1.47
CA VAL A 238 -2.53 -3.01 2.08
C VAL A 238 -3.77 -3.88 1.89
N VAL A 239 -4.34 -4.31 3.01
CA VAL A 239 -5.61 -5.01 3.05
C VAL A 239 -6.71 -3.99 3.34
N HIS A 240 -7.67 -3.84 2.43
CA HIS A 240 -8.72 -2.82 2.48
C HIS A 240 -9.89 -3.22 3.39
N THR A 241 -9.58 -3.61 4.63
CA THR A 241 -10.55 -3.65 5.72
C THR A 241 -10.94 -2.24 6.16
N ILE A 242 -11.90 -2.12 7.08
CA ILE A 242 -12.29 -0.84 7.69
C ILE A 242 -11.97 -0.87 9.18
N PRO A 243 -10.92 -0.17 9.67
CA PRO A 243 -9.87 0.55 8.92
C PRO A 243 -8.91 -0.39 8.15
N PRO A 244 -8.13 0.14 7.19
CA PRO A 244 -7.20 -0.67 6.41
C PRO A 244 -6.02 -1.17 7.23
N VAL A 245 -5.55 -2.39 6.96
CA VAL A 245 -4.38 -3.01 7.59
C VAL A 245 -3.20 -2.97 6.62
N ARG A 246 -2.03 -2.57 7.12
CA ARG A 246 -0.78 -2.53 6.32
C ARG A 246 0.24 -3.51 6.86
N VAL A 247 0.98 -4.14 5.96
CA VAL A 247 2.15 -4.97 6.26
C VAL A 247 3.28 -4.47 5.37
N ASP A 248 4.31 -3.88 5.96
CA ASP A 248 5.41 -3.26 5.22
C ASP A 248 6.62 -4.20 5.11
N SER A 249 7.47 -3.97 4.10
CA SER A 249 8.77 -4.63 3.94
C SER A 249 8.72 -6.16 3.85
N ILE A 250 7.77 -6.69 3.07
CA ILE A 250 7.63 -8.12 2.80
C ILE A 250 8.72 -8.56 1.83
N VAL A 251 9.58 -9.48 2.28
CA VAL A 251 10.65 -10.08 1.48
C VAL A 251 10.21 -11.46 1.00
N ILE A 252 10.36 -11.71 -0.30
CA ILE A 252 10.06 -13.01 -0.90
C ILE A 252 11.36 -13.79 -1.10
N HIS A 253 11.38 -15.05 -0.65
CA HIS A 253 12.58 -15.89 -0.69
C HIS A 253 12.60 -16.78 -1.95
N SER A 254 13.67 -16.67 -2.74
CA SER A 254 13.90 -17.50 -3.94
C SER A 254 13.78 -18.99 -3.63
N GLY A 255 13.04 -19.73 -4.48
CA GLY A 255 12.91 -21.19 -4.37
C GLY A 255 12.13 -21.68 -3.15
N ALA A 256 11.54 -20.79 -2.34
CA ALA A 256 10.72 -21.13 -1.19
C ALA A 256 9.32 -20.54 -1.32
N HIS A 257 8.31 -21.29 -0.89
CA HIS A 257 6.94 -20.78 -0.80
C HIS A 257 6.82 -19.82 0.38
N THR A 258 6.41 -18.58 0.13
CA THR A 258 6.36 -17.54 1.16
C THR A 258 4.94 -17.36 1.72
N HIS A 259 4.78 -17.40 3.04
CA HIS A 259 3.51 -17.13 3.71
C HIS A 259 3.48 -15.69 4.23
N ILE A 260 2.55 -14.88 3.72
CA ILE A 260 2.38 -13.48 4.11
C ILE A 260 1.15 -13.38 5.02
N GLY A 261 1.32 -13.00 6.28
CA GLY A 261 0.22 -12.90 7.25
C GLY A 261 -0.20 -11.46 7.51
N ALA A 262 -1.51 -11.20 7.58
CA ALA A 262 -2.07 -9.94 8.09
C ALA A 262 -3.18 -10.21 9.09
N SER A 263 -3.14 -9.55 10.25
CA SER A 263 -4.21 -9.67 11.25
C SER A 263 -5.39 -8.79 10.86
N THR A 264 -6.49 -9.42 10.45
CA THR A 264 -7.69 -8.76 9.94
C THR A 264 -8.96 -9.34 10.57
N PRO A 265 -9.06 -9.44 11.90
CA PRO A 265 -10.27 -9.97 12.51
C PRO A 265 -11.47 -9.08 12.19
N GLN A 266 -12.47 -9.59 11.48
CA GLN A 266 -13.62 -8.77 11.08
C GLN A 266 -14.92 -9.20 11.75
N GLY A 267 -15.76 -8.21 12.05
CA GLY A 267 -17.14 -8.38 12.48
C GLY A 267 -18.08 -7.58 11.59
N GLU A 268 -19.34 -7.99 11.57
CA GLU A 268 -20.36 -7.37 10.73
C GLU A 268 -21.17 -6.34 11.54
N LEU A 269 -21.36 -5.13 11.02
CA LEU A 269 -22.27 -4.13 11.57
C LEU A 269 -23.51 -4.01 10.68
N VAL A 270 -24.64 -4.44 11.23
CA VAL A 270 -25.94 -4.41 10.56
C VAL A 270 -26.74 -3.22 11.09
N LEU A 271 -26.96 -2.21 10.24
CA LEU A 271 -27.83 -1.09 10.56
C LEU A 271 -29.25 -1.41 10.09
N LYS A 272 -30.16 -1.78 11.00
CA LYS A 272 -31.52 -2.18 10.62
C LYS A 272 -32.40 -0.97 10.32
N ALA A 273 -32.85 -0.87 9.07
CA ALA A 273 -33.88 0.09 8.68
C ALA A 273 -35.28 -0.41 9.05
N SER A 274 -36.13 0.51 9.53
CA SER A 274 -37.57 0.27 9.63
C SER A 274 -38.25 0.67 8.31
N PRO A 275 -39.33 0.00 7.86
CA PRO A 275 -40.03 0.35 6.62
C PRO A 275 -40.59 1.78 6.58
N ARG A 276 -40.82 2.39 7.76
CA ARG A 276 -41.31 3.77 7.92
C ARG A 276 -40.20 4.82 7.98
N ILE A 277 -38.95 4.40 8.03
CA ILE A 277 -37.79 5.28 8.02
C ILE A 277 -37.49 5.66 6.56
N ALA A 278 -37.33 6.95 6.29
CA ALA A 278 -36.89 7.41 4.97
C ALA A 278 -35.56 6.72 4.60
N LYS A 279 -35.41 6.31 3.34
CA LYS A 279 -34.32 5.46 2.81
C LYS A 279 -32.87 5.96 3.03
N ASN A 280 -32.63 7.06 3.74
CA ASN A 280 -31.37 7.80 3.74
C ASN A 280 -30.90 8.22 5.15
N ILE A 281 -31.18 7.45 6.21
CA ILE A 281 -30.50 7.71 7.49
C ILE A 281 -29.07 7.19 7.36
N ALA A 282 -28.11 8.11 7.34
CA ALA A 282 -26.69 7.77 7.42
C ALA A 282 -26.24 7.66 8.89
N CYS A 283 -25.31 6.75 9.13
CA CYS A 283 -24.60 6.57 10.38
C CYS A 283 -23.13 6.90 10.13
N ILE A 284 -22.55 7.76 10.96
CA ILE A 284 -21.12 8.05 10.96
C ILE A 284 -20.47 7.11 11.98
N ILE A 285 -19.50 6.32 11.52
CA ILE A 285 -18.71 5.42 12.35
C ILE A 285 -17.38 6.10 12.66
N LYS A 286 -17.02 6.18 13.93
CA LYS A 286 -15.74 6.71 14.41
C LYS A 286 -15.07 5.67 15.31
N PRO A 287 -13.74 5.54 15.30
CA PRO A 287 -13.04 4.78 16.32
C PRO A 287 -13.33 5.38 17.70
N GLN A 288 -13.36 4.55 18.75
CA GLN A 288 -13.70 5.01 20.09
C GLN A 288 -12.86 6.21 20.52
N ASN A 289 -13.54 7.27 21.00
CA ASN A 289 -12.92 8.52 21.46
C ASN A 289 -12.10 9.27 20.39
N GLN A 290 -12.29 8.99 19.10
CA GLN A 290 -11.68 9.74 18.01
C GLN A 290 -12.72 10.54 17.25
N GLU A 291 -12.37 11.76 16.84
CA GLU A 291 -13.27 12.61 16.04
C GLU A 291 -13.20 12.31 14.55
N THR A 292 -12.18 11.56 14.11
CA THR A 292 -11.98 11.16 12.72
C THR A 292 -13.10 10.24 12.26
N ILE A 293 -13.79 10.64 11.20
CA ILE A 293 -14.77 9.81 10.53
C ILE A 293 -14.04 8.67 9.85
N LEU A 294 -14.32 7.43 10.28
CA LEU A 294 -13.75 6.23 9.68
C LEU A 294 -14.56 5.82 8.46
N HIS A 295 -15.89 5.82 8.57
CA HIS A 295 -16.80 5.38 7.52
C HIS A 295 -18.19 6.00 7.70
N VAL A 296 -18.96 6.10 6.62
CA VAL A 296 -20.37 6.49 6.64
C VAL A 296 -21.18 5.33 6.07
N GLN A 297 -22.09 4.78 6.86
CA GLN A 297 -22.91 3.63 6.48
C GLN A 297 -24.39 3.98 6.54
N ASP A 298 -25.13 3.62 5.50
CA ASP A 298 -26.57 3.84 5.45
C ASP A 298 -27.34 2.76 6.23
N PHE A 299 -28.42 3.18 6.89
CA PHE A 299 -29.38 2.25 7.46
C PHE A 299 -30.04 1.39 6.37
N GLY A 300 -30.17 0.10 6.65
CA GLY A 300 -30.64 -0.92 5.71
C GLY A 300 -29.50 -1.72 5.06
N THR A 301 -28.25 -1.36 5.35
CA THR A 301 -27.07 -2.06 4.84
C THR A 301 -26.36 -2.86 5.94
N SER A 302 -25.50 -3.77 5.50
CA SER A 302 -24.54 -4.46 6.34
C SER A 302 -23.13 -4.18 5.83
N GLN A 303 -22.17 -4.05 6.73
CA GLN A 303 -20.78 -3.75 6.39
C GLN A 303 -19.83 -4.43 7.38
N SER A 304 -18.74 -5.00 6.86
CA SER A 304 -17.67 -5.57 7.68
C SER A 304 -16.71 -4.49 8.15
N TYR A 305 -16.34 -4.55 9.43
CA TYR A 305 -15.35 -3.70 10.09
C TYR A 305 -14.36 -4.58 10.85
N LEU A 306 -13.15 -4.08 11.08
CA LEU A 306 -12.24 -4.75 12.01
C LEU A 306 -12.87 -4.81 13.40
N SER A 307 -12.67 -5.92 14.10
CA SER A 307 -13.10 -6.12 15.47
C SER A 307 -12.51 -5.04 16.37
N GLY A 308 -13.36 -4.38 17.14
CA GLY A 308 -12.95 -3.20 17.90
C GLY A 308 -14.13 -2.45 18.50
N THR A 309 -13.84 -1.31 19.12
CA THR A 309 -14.84 -0.46 19.74
C THR A 309 -14.99 0.84 18.95
N TYR A 310 -16.23 1.20 18.67
CA TYR A 310 -16.59 2.30 17.79
C TYR A 310 -17.68 3.18 18.43
N ASP A 311 -17.64 4.46 18.09
CA ASP A 311 -18.69 5.42 18.41
C ASP A 311 -19.53 5.67 17.14
N LEU A 312 -20.84 5.57 17.27
CA LEU A 312 -21.81 5.72 16.20
C LEU A 312 -22.57 7.03 16.37
N GLU A 313 -22.57 7.87 15.34
CA GLU A 313 -23.39 9.08 15.26
C GLU A 313 -24.43 8.92 14.15
N ILE A 314 -25.67 8.70 14.56
CA ILE A 314 -26.79 8.42 13.67
C ILE A 314 -27.50 9.73 13.35
N LEU A 315 -27.60 10.04 12.06
CA LEU A 315 -28.09 11.33 11.54
C LEU A 315 -29.63 11.41 11.54
N THR A 316 -30.25 11.11 12.68
CA THR A 316 -31.66 11.34 12.96
C THR A 316 -31.90 12.77 13.48
N LEU A 317 -33.17 13.15 13.64
CA LEU A 317 -33.58 14.37 14.33
C LEU A 317 -34.31 14.03 15.65
N PRO A 318 -33.78 14.44 16.82
CA PRO A 318 -32.39 14.84 17.07
C PRO A 318 -31.40 13.71 16.76
N ARG A 319 -30.12 14.06 16.66
CA ARG A 319 -29.04 13.08 16.44
C ARG A 319 -28.97 12.09 17.59
N ILE A 320 -28.68 10.83 17.29
CA ILE A 320 -28.45 9.80 18.30
C ILE A 320 -26.96 9.46 18.30
N ILE A 321 -26.33 9.57 19.46
CA ILE A 321 -24.92 9.21 19.66
C ILE A 321 -24.88 7.96 20.54
N GLN A 322 -24.27 6.90 20.03
CA GLN A 322 -24.02 5.67 20.78
C GLN A 322 -22.52 5.46 20.90
N LYS A 323 -22.01 5.52 22.13
CA LYS A 323 -20.58 5.36 22.40
C LYS A 323 -20.26 3.94 22.82
N GLY A 324 -19.05 3.49 22.52
CA GLY A 324 -18.52 2.23 23.03
C GLY A 324 -19.17 0.98 22.43
N ILE A 325 -19.63 1.04 21.18
CA ILE A 325 -20.20 -0.12 20.49
C ILE A 325 -19.06 -1.07 20.11
N HIS A 326 -19.09 -2.27 20.68
CA HIS A 326 -18.09 -3.30 20.42
C HIS A 326 -18.52 -4.22 19.28
N ILE A 327 -17.84 -4.10 18.13
CA ILE A 327 -18.01 -5.00 16.99
C ILE A 327 -17.09 -6.20 17.24
N LYS A 328 -17.69 -7.37 17.45
CA LYS A 328 -16.99 -8.63 17.72
C LYS A 328 -16.62 -9.33 16.42
N ALA A 329 -15.44 -9.95 16.38
CA ALA A 329 -15.04 -10.76 15.24
C ALA A 329 -15.97 -11.96 15.01
N SER A 330 -16.15 -12.31 13.73
CA SER A 330 -16.98 -13.42 13.26
C SER A 330 -18.43 -13.38 13.76
N ALA A 331 -18.93 -12.21 14.15
CA ALA A 331 -20.27 -12.01 14.67
C ALA A 331 -20.91 -10.74 14.10
N SER A 332 -22.24 -10.74 14.02
CA SER A 332 -23.02 -9.59 13.58
C SER A 332 -23.50 -8.76 14.77
N THR A 333 -23.10 -7.49 14.79
CA THR A 333 -23.58 -6.47 15.73
C THR A 333 -24.70 -5.71 15.06
N THR A 334 -25.90 -5.76 15.64
CA THR A 334 -27.08 -5.09 15.06
C THR A 334 -27.40 -3.82 15.82
N ILE A 335 -27.53 -2.72 15.09
CA ILE A 335 -28.03 -1.45 15.62
C ILE A 335 -29.35 -1.12 14.95
N ALA A 336 -30.36 -0.84 15.77
CA ALA A 336 -31.67 -0.41 15.31
C ALA A 336 -32.04 0.90 16.03
N VAL A 337 -32.68 1.80 15.30
CA VAL A 337 -33.28 3.02 15.87
C VAL A 337 -34.80 2.89 15.85
N PRO A 338 -35.49 3.46 16.85
CA PRO A 338 -36.94 3.46 16.83
C PRO A 338 -37.47 4.26 15.63
N PRO A 339 -38.64 3.87 15.08
CA PRO A 339 -39.23 4.60 13.97
C PRO A 339 -39.59 6.02 14.41
N PRO A 340 -39.24 7.06 13.63
CA PRO A 340 -39.59 8.43 13.95
C PRO A 340 -41.11 8.65 13.93
N GLY A 341 -41.59 9.59 14.73
CA GLY A 341 -42.94 10.11 14.62
C GLY A 341 -43.01 11.25 13.61
N MET A 342 -44.14 11.38 12.91
CA MET A 342 -44.40 12.51 12.03
C MET A 342 -45.06 13.64 12.82
N VAL A 343 -44.36 14.77 12.96
CA VAL A 343 -44.86 15.93 13.70
C VAL A 343 -45.23 17.02 12.72
N THR A 344 -46.51 17.40 12.70
CA THR A 344 -46.99 18.55 11.93
C THR A 344 -47.14 19.75 12.87
N ILE A 345 -46.32 20.77 12.68
CA ILE A 345 -46.41 22.03 13.43
C ILE A 345 -47.24 23.02 12.60
N GLN A 346 -48.27 23.59 13.22
CA GLN A 346 -49.16 24.58 12.63
C GLN A 346 -49.08 25.87 13.44
N THR A 347 -48.52 26.93 12.86
CA THR A 347 -48.36 28.24 13.50
C THR A 347 -49.50 29.19 13.15
N GLY A 348 -50.22 28.95 12.05
CA GLY A 348 -51.32 29.77 11.56
C GLY A 348 -50.93 31.15 11.00
N VAL A 349 -49.70 31.60 11.24
CA VAL A 349 -49.09 32.80 10.68
C VAL A 349 -47.59 32.58 10.47
N SER A 350 -46.99 33.38 9.59
CA SER A 350 -45.53 33.45 9.42
C SER A 350 -44.85 34.03 10.67
N GLY A 351 -43.66 33.52 11.01
CA GLY A 351 -42.97 33.93 12.23
C GLY A 351 -41.65 33.19 12.47
N TYR A 352 -41.10 33.39 13.65
CA TYR A 352 -39.83 32.82 14.09
C TYR A 352 -40.08 31.79 15.16
N GLY A 353 -39.44 30.62 15.06
CA GLY A 353 -39.55 29.62 16.09
C GLY A 353 -38.58 28.47 15.93
N ALA A 354 -38.47 27.65 16.95
CA ALA A 354 -37.61 26.48 16.97
C ALA A 354 -38.23 25.36 17.81
N VAL A 355 -37.81 24.14 17.51
CA VAL A 355 -38.17 22.93 18.25
C VAL A 355 -36.98 22.48 19.08
N PHE A 356 -37.24 22.18 20.34
CA PHE A 356 -36.28 21.68 21.31
C PHE A 356 -36.70 20.32 21.83
N VAL A 357 -35.74 19.43 22.06
CA VAL A 357 -35.95 18.14 22.74
C VAL A 357 -35.58 18.29 24.21
N GLN A 358 -36.38 17.71 25.11
CA GLN A 358 -36.10 17.68 26.53
C GLN A 358 -35.14 16.52 26.85
N ARG A 359 -34.01 16.84 27.48
CA ARG A 359 -33.00 15.93 28.03
C ARG A 359 -32.97 16.06 29.56
N GLU A 360 -32.21 15.21 30.23
CA GLU A 360 -32.01 15.29 31.68
C GLU A 360 -31.34 16.62 32.10
N THR A 361 -30.46 17.16 31.26
CA THR A 361 -29.70 18.39 31.50
C THR A 361 -30.39 19.67 31.01
N GLY A 362 -31.59 19.58 30.42
CA GLY A 362 -32.36 20.73 29.93
C GLY A 362 -32.92 20.54 28.52
N TYR A 363 -33.02 21.63 27.75
CA TYR A 363 -33.52 21.60 26.38
C TYR A 363 -32.38 21.71 25.38
N GLU A 364 -32.37 20.80 24.40
CA GLU A 364 -31.42 20.80 23.30
C GLU A 364 -32.13 21.25 22.02
N TRP A 365 -31.52 22.15 21.26
CA TRP A 365 -32.05 22.61 19.97
C TRP A 365 -32.05 21.47 18.94
N VAL A 366 -33.15 21.32 18.20
CA VAL A 366 -33.32 20.26 17.20
C VAL A 366 -33.38 20.82 15.78
N VAL A 367 -34.28 21.78 15.56
CA VAL A 367 -34.52 22.36 14.23
C VAL A 367 -35.25 23.69 14.34
N ASP A 368 -34.94 24.61 13.44
CA ASP A 368 -35.67 25.87 13.29
C ASP A 368 -36.93 25.69 12.44
N LEU A 369 -37.96 26.45 12.77
CA LEU A 369 -39.15 26.56 11.94
C LEU A 369 -38.85 27.51 10.78
N SER A 370 -39.28 27.12 9.58
CA SER A 370 -39.27 27.98 8.39
C SER A 370 -40.11 29.24 8.63
N GLU A 371 -39.57 30.39 8.27
CA GLU A 371 -40.23 31.69 8.45
C GLU A 371 -41.44 31.89 7.53
N SER A 372 -41.47 31.21 6.39
CA SER A 372 -42.45 31.39 5.31
C SER A 372 -43.57 30.35 5.31
N SER A 373 -43.43 29.28 6.11
CA SER A 373 -44.41 28.19 6.12
C SER A 373 -45.19 28.14 7.43
N GLU A 374 -46.51 28.24 7.32
CA GLU A 374 -47.45 28.15 8.44
C GLU A 374 -47.70 26.70 8.89
N ARG A 375 -47.32 25.73 8.04
CA ARG A 375 -47.49 24.30 8.29
C ARG A 375 -46.26 23.52 7.86
N GLN A 376 -45.59 22.89 8.81
CA GLN A 376 -44.32 22.20 8.59
C GLN A 376 -44.37 20.78 9.15
N VAL A 377 -43.73 19.83 8.46
CA VAL A 377 -43.73 18.41 8.84
C VAL A 377 -42.29 17.98 9.12
N PHE A 378 -42.05 17.44 10.31
CA PHE A 378 -40.76 16.93 10.75
C PHE A 378 -40.85 15.45 11.13
N GLN A 379 -39.80 14.69 10.81
CA GLN A 379 -39.62 13.33 11.33
C GLN A 379 -38.76 13.38 12.58
N LEU A 380 -39.38 13.30 13.75
CA LEU A 380 -38.69 13.42 15.04
C LEU A 380 -38.61 12.07 15.74
N GLN A 381 -37.47 11.78 16.37
CA GLN A 381 -37.30 10.59 17.20
C GLN A 381 -38.23 10.65 18.42
N PRO A 382 -38.63 9.49 18.98
CA PRO A 382 -39.51 9.47 20.15
C PRO A 382 -38.92 10.23 21.34
N GLY A 383 -39.73 11.06 22.00
CA GLY A 383 -39.25 11.93 23.07
C GLY A 383 -40.26 13.00 23.48
N GLN A 384 -39.86 13.81 24.46
CA GLN A 384 -40.59 15.02 24.88
C GLN A 384 -39.97 16.24 24.23
N TYR A 385 -40.82 17.13 23.72
CA TYR A 385 -40.40 18.27 22.94
C TYR A 385 -41.12 19.54 23.37
N LYS A 386 -40.50 20.68 23.06
CA LYS A 386 -41.05 22.00 23.24
C LYS A 386 -40.86 22.81 21.97
N VAL A 387 -41.93 23.41 21.48
CA VAL A 387 -41.85 24.42 20.41
C VAL A 387 -41.96 25.80 21.02
N VAL A 388 -41.15 26.73 20.56
CA VAL A 388 -41.23 28.16 20.86
C VAL A 388 -41.47 28.89 19.55
N PHE A 389 -42.45 29.78 19.51
CA PHE A 389 -42.84 30.49 18.30
C PHE A 389 -43.31 31.92 18.61
N ARG A 390 -42.98 32.87 17.75
CA ARG A 390 -43.48 34.24 17.77
C ARG A 390 -43.82 34.68 16.35
N SER A 391 -45.00 35.27 16.17
CA SER A 391 -45.40 35.85 14.89
C SER A 391 -44.41 36.92 14.43
N LYS A 392 -44.17 36.99 13.12
CA LYS A 392 -43.35 38.05 12.50
C LYS A 392 -43.95 39.44 12.72
N PHE A 393 -45.27 39.53 12.92
CA PHE A 393 -45.99 40.79 13.14
C PHE A 393 -45.96 41.27 14.59
N ALA A 394 -45.59 40.40 15.55
CA ALA A 394 -45.46 40.79 16.94
C ALA A 394 -44.14 41.54 17.15
N GLN A 395 -44.16 42.68 17.84
CA GLN A 395 -42.95 43.51 18.06
C GLN A 395 -42.31 43.32 19.45
N GLU A 396 -42.94 42.56 20.35
CA GLU A 396 -42.41 42.32 21.70
C GLU A 396 -42.12 40.83 21.94
N THR A 397 -41.08 40.55 22.74
CA THR A 397 -40.68 39.18 23.11
C THR A 397 -41.76 38.47 23.93
N GLY A 398 -42.59 39.22 24.67
CA GLY A 398 -43.69 38.67 25.48
C GLY A 398 -44.77 37.94 24.68
N TYR A 399 -44.87 38.17 23.37
CA TYR A 399 -45.78 37.45 22.48
C TYR A 399 -45.29 36.06 22.04
N SER A 400 -44.13 35.63 22.55
CA SER A 400 -43.62 34.28 22.29
C SER A 400 -44.52 33.24 22.95
N LYS A 401 -45.07 32.35 22.14
CA LYS A 401 -45.85 31.20 22.59
C LYS A 401 -44.93 30.00 22.73
N ASN A 402 -45.22 29.17 23.71
CA ASN A 402 -44.53 27.91 23.90
C ASN A 402 -45.54 26.78 24.09
N LYS A 403 -45.19 25.59 23.61
CA LYS A 403 -46.04 24.40 23.74
C LYS A 403 -45.21 23.15 23.83
N GLU A 404 -45.53 22.32 24.81
CA GLU A 404 -44.91 21.01 25.00
C GLU A 404 -45.74 19.93 24.32
N PHE A 405 -45.06 18.92 23.77
CA PHE A 405 -45.69 17.79 23.11
C PHE A 405 -44.80 16.55 23.17
N ARG A 406 -45.45 15.38 23.14
CA ARG A 406 -44.79 14.07 23.13
C ARG A 406 -44.85 13.47 21.73
N VAL A 407 -43.73 12.90 21.30
CA VAL A 407 -43.65 12.11 20.06
C VAL A 407 -43.52 10.64 20.43
N SER A 408 -44.44 9.82 19.93
CA SER A 408 -44.41 8.36 20.09
C SER A 408 -43.86 7.68 18.83
N PRO A 409 -43.26 6.48 18.95
CA PRO A 409 -42.68 5.78 17.80
C PRO A 409 -43.71 5.53 16.69
N GLY A 410 -43.41 5.99 15.47
CA GLY A 410 -44.25 5.76 14.29
C GLY A 410 -45.64 6.38 14.33
N SER A 411 -45.93 7.31 15.25
CA SER A 411 -47.22 8.02 15.35
C SER A 411 -47.21 9.35 14.58
N SER A 412 -48.39 9.89 14.29
CA SER A 412 -48.55 11.25 13.77
C SER A 412 -49.08 12.19 14.87
N THR A 413 -48.41 13.32 15.09
CA THR A 413 -48.77 14.32 16.12
C THR A 413 -48.93 15.69 15.47
N ILE A 414 -50.07 16.36 15.73
CA ILE A 414 -50.34 17.71 15.24
C ILE A 414 -50.19 18.70 16.40
N VAL A 415 -49.28 19.66 16.26
CA VAL A 415 -49.01 20.70 17.25
C VAL A 415 -49.48 22.04 16.71
N LYS A 416 -50.64 22.49 17.18
CA LYS A 416 -51.15 23.85 16.89
C LYS A 416 -50.59 24.84 17.90
N ILE A 417 -49.91 25.86 17.41
CA ILE A 417 -49.35 26.99 18.18
C ILE A 417 -49.85 28.30 17.56
N ASN A 418 -51.14 28.56 17.78
CA ASN A 418 -51.83 29.75 17.29
C ASN A 418 -51.68 30.91 18.26
#